data_AF-A0A935S941-F1
#
_entry.id   AF-A0A935S941-F1
#
_cell.length_a   1.000
_cell.length_b   1.000
_cell.length_c   1.000
_cell.angle_alpha   90.00
_cell.angle_beta   90.00
_cell.angle_gamma   90.00
#
_symmetry.space_group_name_H-M   'P 1'
#
loop_
_entity.id
_entity.type
_entity.pdbx_description
1 polymer ?
#
loop_
_entity_poly.entity_id
_entity_poly.type
_entity_poly.pdbx_seq_one_letter_code
_entity_poly.pdbx_strand_id
1 'polypeptide(L)'
;MSYKSSSNERPFNGDLMLDINFTSSGGLGTINLSGDVYSMVTISQRAKAPVIGKMSITYDAPNKIFDALAQVNINAYNTITGTGSFKVHFDPQTWYVCVGKPSAPNNIKFLNLYNVPSYFMVGNSIELPMSPPAQILANPNVASVLGNRNTTQLQSASGFCAGSKITSSLSRSFGFSFFNVNGSFNFDLGFDMMMANYGENAHCQGSDEKIGMNGWLAEGNMYLAMNGGVTINGNFKFTSNCPSSLQTHLACGPKHCCCIGVTIPCLINGGFSYNVFSAGVAAVVSAKGPKPLYFAGAVNCNYNIFDKINGNFNYDFSYGTNCTPVSN
;
A
#
# COMPACT_ATOMS: atom_id res chain seq x y z
N MET A 1 0.39 -9.96 49.85
CA MET A 1 1.22 -9.04 49.03
C MET A 1 0.24 -8.18 48.23
N SER A 2 -0.05 -6.96 48.70
CA SER A 2 -1.03 -6.08 48.05
C SER A 2 -0.26 -5.17 47.10
N TYR A 3 -0.35 -5.40 45.80
CA TYR A 3 0.24 -4.51 44.81
C TYR A 3 -0.57 -3.21 44.78
N LYS A 4 -0.03 -2.16 45.41
CA LYS A 4 -0.56 -0.80 45.29
C LYS A 4 -0.16 -0.29 43.90
N SER A 5 -0.95 -0.63 42.89
CA SER A 5 -0.82 -0.01 41.57
C SER A 5 -1.26 1.45 41.70
N SER A 6 -0.32 2.39 41.75
CA SER A 6 -0.65 3.77 41.39
C SER A 6 -0.98 3.77 39.90
N SER A 7 -2.26 3.89 39.55
CA SER A 7 -2.69 3.97 38.16
C SER A 7 -1.97 5.14 37.50
N ASN A 8 -1.12 4.85 36.52
CA ASN A 8 -0.53 5.89 35.68
C ASN A 8 -1.52 6.18 34.56
N GLU A 9 -2.06 7.40 34.50
CA GLU A 9 -3.01 7.79 33.47
C GLU A 9 -2.37 8.09 32.11
N ARG A 10 -1.03 8.20 32.05
CA ARG A 10 -0.32 8.58 30.80
C ARG A 10 -0.46 7.58 29.64
N PRO A 11 -0.36 6.26 29.85
CA PRO A 11 -0.42 5.31 28.75
C PRO A 11 -1.77 5.34 28.04
N PHE A 12 -2.87 5.53 28.78
CA PHE A 12 -4.21 5.57 28.22
C PHE A 12 -5.20 6.19 29.21
N ASN A 13 -6.06 7.07 28.73
CA ASN A 13 -7.20 7.62 29.46
C ASN A 13 -8.28 8.08 28.48
N GLY A 14 -9.51 8.28 28.94
CA GLY A 14 -10.60 8.71 28.05
C GLY A 14 -11.82 9.18 28.83
N ASP A 15 -12.79 9.75 28.11
CA ASP A 15 -14.10 10.11 28.63
C ASP A 15 -15.13 9.27 27.86
N LEU A 16 -15.80 8.36 28.56
CA LEU A 16 -16.66 7.35 27.96
C LEU A 16 -18.08 7.44 28.53
N MET A 17 -19.06 7.30 27.66
CA MET A 17 -20.47 7.16 27.99
C MET A 17 -20.87 5.69 27.95
N LEU A 18 -21.55 5.24 29.01
CA LEU A 18 -22.17 3.93 29.09
C LEU A 18 -23.67 4.06 28.83
N ASP A 19 -24.15 3.45 27.76
CA ASP A 19 -25.56 3.32 27.43
C ASP A 19 -26.01 1.87 27.58
N ILE A 20 -27.15 1.67 28.23
CA ILE A 20 -27.78 0.35 28.36
C ILE A 20 -29.23 0.48 27.91
N ASN A 21 -29.61 -0.33 26.92
CA ASN A 21 -30.97 -0.41 26.42
C ASN A 21 -31.60 -1.77 26.74
N PHE A 22 -32.90 -1.77 27.00
CA PHE A 22 -33.70 -2.97 27.25
C PHE A 22 -34.70 -3.20 26.11
N THR A 23 -35.05 -4.45 25.84
CA THR A 23 -36.05 -4.82 24.83
C THR A 23 -37.46 -4.51 25.33
N SER A 24 -38.45 -4.49 24.43
CA SER A 24 -39.86 -4.35 24.78
C SER A 24 -40.39 -5.46 25.69
N SER A 25 -39.74 -6.63 25.70
CA SER A 25 -40.03 -7.76 26.58
C SER A 25 -39.32 -7.68 27.94
N GLY A 26 -38.57 -6.62 28.22
CA GLY A 26 -37.81 -6.45 29.47
C GLY A 26 -36.47 -7.20 29.51
N GLY A 27 -36.02 -7.78 28.39
CA GLY A 27 -34.69 -8.38 28.27
C GLY A 27 -33.59 -7.34 28.05
N LEU A 28 -32.33 -7.74 28.18
CA LEU A 28 -31.20 -6.89 27.79
C LEU A 28 -31.21 -6.71 26.26
N GLY A 29 -31.16 -5.46 25.81
CA GLY A 29 -30.99 -5.10 24.40
C GLY A 29 -29.52 -4.92 24.08
N THR A 30 -29.04 -3.68 24.16
CA THR A 30 -27.66 -3.31 23.83
C THR A 30 -26.94 -2.70 25.03
N ILE A 31 -25.64 -2.97 25.13
CA ILE A 31 -24.71 -2.24 26.00
C ILE A 31 -23.71 -1.54 25.09
N ASN A 32 -23.55 -0.23 25.23
CA ASN A 32 -22.59 0.57 24.49
C ASN A 32 -21.68 1.32 25.46
N LEU A 33 -20.38 1.24 25.26
CA LEU A 33 -19.39 2.09 25.91
C LEU A 33 -18.63 2.83 24.83
N SER A 34 -18.83 4.15 24.72
CA SER A 34 -18.22 4.93 23.64
C SER A 34 -17.79 6.32 24.05
N GLY A 35 -16.77 6.86 23.39
CA GLY A 35 -16.27 8.21 23.65
C GLY A 35 -14.87 8.45 23.14
N ASP A 36 -14.25 9.51 23.66
CA ASP A 36 -12.92 9.94 23.25
C ASP A 36 -11.83 9.31 24.12
N VAL A 37 -10.73 8.92 23.49
CA VAL A 37 -9.58 8.29 24.13
C VAL A 37 -8.29 9.01 23.77
N TYR A 38 -7.36 9.03 24.71
CA TYR A 38 -6.09 9.73 24.64
C TYR A 38 -4.97 8.83 25.14
N SER A 39 -3.80 8.91 24.53
CA SER A 39 -2.62 8.15 24.94
C SER A 39 -1.36 9.02 24.93
N MET A 40 -0.36 8.59 25.70
CA MET A 40 0.93 9.26 25.91
C MET A 40 0.79 10.65 26.56
N VAL A 41 -0.25 10.87 27.36
CA VAL A 41 -0.58 12.18 27.94
C VAL A 41 -1.35 12.04 29.26
N THR A 42 -1.16 12.95 30.21
CA THR A 42 -2.02 13.01 31.40
C THR A 42 -3.37 13.66 31.07
N ILE A 43 -4.38 13.40 31.89
CA ILE A 43 -5.74 13.96 31.72
C ILE A 43 -5.71 15.49 31.60
N SER A 44 -4.91 16.16 32.43
CA SER A 44 -4.79 17.64 32.43
C SER A 44 -4.12 18.23 31.18
N GLN A 45 -3.51 17.41 30.32
CA GLN A 45 -2.72 17.86 29.17
C GLN A 45 -3.24 17.34 27.82
N ARG A 46 -4.46 16.76 27.77
CA ARG A 46 -5.07 16.15 26.56
C ARG A 46 -5.07 17.06 25.33
N ALA A 47 -5.08 18.39 25.51
CA ALA A 47 -4.95 19.35 24.41
C ALA A 47 -3.64 19.21 23.60
N LYS A 48 -2.62 18.52 24.14
CA LYS A 48 -1.33 18.23 23.51
C LYS A 48 -1.10 16.73 23.30
N ALA A 49 -2.17 15.93 23.32
CA ALA A 49 -2.07 14.47 23.23
C ALA A 49 -1.41 14.02 21.92
N PRO A 50 -0.34 13.20 21.99
CA PRO A 50 0.27 12.60 20.79
C PRO A 50 -0.66 11.64 20.04
N VAL A 51 -1.61 11.03 20.75
CA VAL A 51 -2.58 10.09 20.19
C VAL A 51 -3.95 10.47 20.70
N ILE A 52 -4.87 10.75 19.77
CA ILE A 52 -6.26 11.08 20.04
C ILE A 52 -7.12 10.11 19.23
N GLY A 53 -8.13 9.54 19.84
CA GLY A 53 -9.01 8.62 19.14
C GLY A 53 -10.42 8.61 19.67
N LYS A 54 -11.24 7.80 19.01
CA LYS A 54 -12.58 7.43 19.44
C LYS A 54 -12.61 5.93 19.66
N MET A 55 -13.32 5.52 20.70
CA MET A 55 -13.56 4.12 21.01
C MET A 55 -15.07 3.88 21.10
N SER A 56 -15.52 2.73 20.62
CA SER A 56 -16.87 2.22 20.81
C SER A 56 -16.78 0.73 21.08
N ILE A 57 -17.44 0.27 22.13
CA ILE A 57 -17.60 -1.14 22.49
C ILE A 57 -19.09 -1.39 22.61
N THR A 58 -19.62 -2.25 21.76
CA THR A 58 -21.04 -2.56 21.69
C THR A 58 -21.23 -4.04 21.89
N TYR A 59 -22.15 -4.40 22.79
CA TYR A 59 -22.70 -5.74 22.89
C TYR A 59 -24.19 -5.71 22.57
N ASP A 60 -24.59 -6.44 21.54
CA ASP A 60 -25.98 -6.72 21.16
C ASP A 60 -26.36 -8.10 21.72
N ALA A 61 -27.15 -8.11 22.79
CA ALA A 61 -27.49 -9.34 23.49
C ALA A 61 -28.46 -10.25 22.70
N PRO A 62 -29.52 -9.73 22.03
CA PRO A 62 -30.40 -10.54 21.19
C PRO A 62 -29.65 -11.29 20.07
N ASN A 63 -28.72 -10.61 19.39
CA ASN A 63 -27.98 -11.19 18.28
C ASN A 63 -26.67 -11.87 18.70
N LYS A 64 -26.26 -11.71 19.98
CA LYS A 64 -24.99 -12.21 20.54
C LYS A 64 -23.77 -11.67 19.79
N ILE A 65 -23.80 -10.38 19.47
CA ILE A 65 -22.72 -9.70 18.74
C ILE A 65 -21.94 -8.83 19.71
N PHE A 66 -20.63 -9.00 19.75
CA PHE A 66 -19.69 -8.10 20.41
C PHE A 66 -18.83 -7.41 19.34
N ASP A 67 -18.91 -6.09 19.28
CA ASP A 67 -18.05 -5.25 18.44
C ASP A 67 -17.26 -4.29 19.32
N ALA A 68 -15.96 -4.20 19.10
CA ALA A 68 -15.16 -3.09 19.63
C ALA A 68 -14.40 -2.43 18.48
N LEU A 69 -14.41 -1.11 18.43
CA LEU A 69 -13.70 -0.32 17.44
C LEU A 69 -12.99 0.83 18.14
N ALA A 70 -11.68 0.93 17.94
CA ALA A 70 -10.90 2.12 18.24
C ALA A 70 -10.34 2.69 16.94
N GLN A 71 -10.50 3.99 16.75
CA GLN A 71 -9.88 4.74 15.65
C GLN A 71 -9.05 5.87 16.23
N VAL A 72 -7.78 5.95 15.83
CA VAL A 72 -6.81 6.89 16.39
C VAL A 72 -6.18 7.73 15.30
N ASN A 73 -5.90 8.98 15.64
CA ASN A 73 -5.01 9.88 14.93
C ASN A 73 -3.75 10.03 15.77
N ILE A 74 -2.60 9.92 15.12
CA ILE A 74 -1.28 9.97 15.73
C ILE A 74 -0.60 11.24 15.23
N ASN A 75 -0.14 12.06 16.16
CA ASN A 75 0.82 13.14 15.93
C ASN A 75 1.77 13.24 17.12
N ALA A 76 2.76 12.34 17.15
CA ALA A 76 3.85 12.41 18.11
C ALA A 76 4.90 13.41 17.60
N TYR A 77 4.70 14.69 17.98
CA TYR A 77 5.65 15.78 17.78
C TYR A 77 6.06 15.99 16.31
N ASN A 78 5.12 15.83 15.37
CA ASN A 78 5.33 15.91 13.91
C ASN A 78 6.39 14.92 13.35
N THR A 79 6.91 14.02 14.18
CA THR A 79 7.95 13.04 13.81
C THR A 79 7.32 11.72 13.42
N ILE A 80 6.28 11.31 14.15
CA ILE A 80 5.46 10.15 13.81
C ILE A 80 4.02 10.66 13.69
N THR A 81 3.50 10.67 12.47
CA THR A 81 2.11 11.02 12.19
C THR A 81 1.39 9.83 11.60
N GLY A 82 0.07 9.78 11.69
CA GLY A 82 -0.65 8.63 11.13
C GLY A 82 -2.08 8.49 11.58
N THR A 83 -2.70 7.43 11.10
CA THR A 83 -4.02 6.99 11.52
C THR A 83 -3.99 5.49 11.76
N GLY A 84 -4.80 5.04 12.72
CA GLY A 84 -4.89 3.63 13.06
C GLY A 84 -6.31 3.24 13.40
N SER A 85 -6.63 2.00 13.12
CA SER A 85 -7.85 1.34 13.55
C SER A 85 -7.50 0.03 14.24
N PHE A 86 -8.26 -0.27 15.29
CA PHE A 86 -8.29 -1.57 15.94
C PHE A 86 -9.75 -1.98 16.00
N LYS A 87 -10.07 -3.16 15.47
CA LYS A 87 -11.42 -3.71 15.53
C LYS A 87 -11.41 -5.13 16.06
N VAL A 88 -12.37 -5.41 16.91
CA VAL A 88 -12.72 -6.73 17.42
C VAL A 88 -14.17 -6.97 17.04
N HIS A 89 -14.46 -8.17 16.55
CA HIS A 89 -15.81 -8.59 16.23
C HIS A 89 -15.96 -10.06 16.64
N PHE A 90 -17.05 -10.37 17.34
CA PHE A 90 -17.47 -11.72 17.67
C PHE A 90 -18.98 -11.82 17.49
N ASP A 91 -19.43 -12.66 16.57
CA ASP A 91 -20.81 -13.11 16.45
C ASP A 91 -20.83 -14.67 16.42
N PRO A 92 -22.00 -15.32 16.45
CA PRO A 92 -22.09 -16.79 16.47
C PRO A 92 -21.45 -17.53 15.27
N GLN A 93 -21.21 -16.85 14.16
CA GLN A 93 -20.65 -17.39 12.91
C GLN A 93 -19.25 -16.85 12.62
N THR A 94 -19.01 -15.56 12.87
CA THR A 94 -17.82 -14.83 12.47
C THR A 94 -17.14 -14.19 13.66
N TRP A 95 -15.82 -14.35 13.74
CA TRP A 95 -15.01 -13.58 14.65
C TRP A 95 -13.71 -13.14 13.99
N TYR A 96 -13.27 -11.94 14.33
CA TYR A 96 -11.96 -11.44 13.94
C TYR A 96 -11.46 -10.35 14.88
N VAL A 97 -10.15 -10.22 14.95
CA VAL A 97 -9.43 -9.10 15.54
C VAL A 97 -8.52 -8.54 14.47
N CYS A 98 -8.56 -7.23 14.25
CA CYS A 98 -7.68 -6.57 13.30
C CYS A 98 -7.07 -5.28 13.85
N VAL A 99 -5.80 -5.08 13.52
CA VAL A 99 -5.03 -3.85 13.70
C VAL A 99 -4.79 -3.33 12.28
N GLY A 100 -5.74 -2.55 11.76
CA GLY A 100 -5.86 -2.28 10.34
C GLY A 100 -6.30 -3.52 9.55
N LYS A 101 -6.97 -3.28 8.43
CA LYS A 101 -7.40 -4.34 7.50
C LYS A 101 -6.54 -4.32 6.25
N PRO A 102 -6.37 -5.43 5.52
CA PRO A 102 -5.74 -5.40 4.19
C PRO A 102 -6.39 -4.36 3.25
N SER A 103 -7.72 -4.24 3.28
CA SER A 103 -8.48 -3.25 2.50
C SER A 103 -8.39 -1.81 3.05
N ALA A 104 -8.11 -1.67 4.34
CA ALA A 104 -8.01 -0.39 5.05
C ALA A 104 -6.88 -0.45 6.10
N PRO A 105 -5.61 -0.42 5.65
CA PRO A 105 -4.46 -0.60 6.53
C PRO A 105 -4.25 0.62 7.42
N ASN A 106 -3.64 0.38 8.58
CA ASN A 106 -3.19 1.47 9.45
C ASN A 106 -2.02 2.18 8.79
N ASN A 107 -1.97 3.50 8.90
CA ASN A 107 -1.02 4.33 8.19
C ASN A 107 -0.11 5.06 9.17
N ILE A 108 1.18 4.74 9.13
CA ILE A 108 2.19 5.46 9.92
C ILE A 108 3.15 6.16 8.98
N LYS A 109 3.42 7.43 9.27
CA LYS A 109 4.38 8.27 8.58
C LYS A 109 5.53 8.62 9.51
N PHE A 110 6.75 8.33 9.07
CA PHE A 110 7.97 8.74 9.74
C PHE A 110 8.53 9.99 9.06
N LEU A 111 8.77 11.04 9.84
CA LEU A 111 9.33 12.33 9.41
C LEU A 111 8.57 12.98 8.23
N ASN A 112 7.29 12.62 8.04
CA ASN A 112 6.49 12.96 6.86
C ASN A 112 7.09 12.52 5.51
N LEU A 113 8.07 11.60 5.49
CA LEU A 113 8.75 11.14 4.28
C LEU A 113 8.21 9.80 3.76
N TYR A 114 8.01 8.85 4.67
CA TYR A 114 7.68 7.47 4.31
C TYR A 114 6.31 7.09 4.83
N ASN A 115 5.44 6.68 3.92
CA ASN A 115 4.12 6.16 4.21
C ASN A 115 4.20 4.64 4.37
N VAL A 116 3.90 4.13 5.57
CA VAL A 116 4.05 2.70 5.93
C VAL A 116 2.69 2.09 6.27
N PRO A 117 1.81 1.85 5.28
CA PRO A 117 0.57 1.13 5.50
C PRO A 117 0.86 -0.29 6.00
N SER A 118 0.26 -0.65 7.13
CA SER A 118 0.45 -1.94 7.80
C SER A 118 -0.88 -2.49 8.29
N TYR A 119 -1.04 -3.81 8.24
CA TYR A 119 -2.21 -4.49 8.77
C TYR A 119 -1.82 -5.78 9.47
N PHE A 120 -2.65 -6.18 10.43
CA PHE A 120 -2.65 -7.50 11.04
C PHE A 120 -4.10 -7.90 11.28
N MET A 121 -4.48 -9.10 10.86
CA MET A 121 -5.82 -9.64 11.04
C MET A 121 -5.73 -11.10 11.45
N VAL A 122 -6.57 -11.50 12.40
CA VAL A 122 -6.75 -12.89 12.82
C VAL A 122 -8.23 -13.15 13.01
N GLY A 123 -8.71 -14.32 12.61
CA GLY A 123 -10.14 -14.62 12.71
C GLY A 123 -10.52 -15.89 11.99
N ASN A 124 -11.82 -16.18 11.97
CA ASN A 124 -12.38 -17.20 11.10
C ASN A 124 -12.81 -16.65 9.72
N SER A 125 -12.62 -15.35 9.49
CA SER A 125 -12.80 -14.67 8.22
C SER A 125 -11.71 -13.62 8.06
N ILE A 126 -10.69 -13.91 7.24
CA ILE A 126 -9.62 -12.98 6.91
C ILE A 126 -9.79 -12.41 5.49
N GLU A 127 -9.32 -11.17 5.31
CA GLU A 127 -9.32 -10.51 4.01
C GLU A 127 -8.12 -10.93 3.16
N LEU A 128 -8.27 -10.80 1.85
CA LEU A 128 -7.16 -10.97 0.91
C LEU A 128 -6.05 -9.95 1.19
N PRO A 129 -4.78 -10.32 0.93
CA PRO A 129 -3.65 -9.41 1.13
C PRO A 129 -3.84 -8.11 0.34
N MET A 130 -3.26 -7.03 0.85
CA MET A 130 -3.25 -5.74 0.16
C MET A 130 -2.56 -5.86 -1.20
N SER A 131 -3.12 -5.22 -2.23
CA SER A 131 -2.51 -5.22 -3.55
C SER A 131 -1.09 -4.64 -3.52
N PRO A 132 -0.11 -5.34 -4.15
CA PRO A 132 1.24 -4.82 -4.35
C PRO A 132 1.23 -3.50 -5.15
N PRO A 133 2.26 -2.65 -4.99
CA PRO A 133 2.40 -1.42 -5.77
C PRO A 133 2.36 -1.66 -7.29
N ALA A 134 1.84 -0.68 -8.04
CA ALA A 134 1.70 -0.79 -9.49
C ALA A 134 3.04 -1.07 -10.21
N GLN A 135 4.17 -0.59 -9.67
CA GLN A 135 5.50 -0.83 -10.25
C GLN A 135 5.91 -2.31 -10.19
N ILE A 136 5.52 -3.02 -9.13
CA ILE A 136 5.72 -4.46 -8.99
C ILE A 136 4.86 -5.20 -10.02
N LEU A 137 3.59 -4.80 -10.14
CA LEU A 137 2.62 -5.44 -11.03
C LEU A 137 2.88 -5.15 -12.53
N ALA A 138 3.55 -4.04 -12.84
CA ALA A 138 3.91 -3.69 -14.22
C ALA A 138 4.95 -4.63 -14.83
N ASN A 139 5.68 -5.39 -14.01
CA ASN A 139 6.62 -6.37 -14.49
C ASN A 139 5.97 -7.77 -14.57
N PRO A 140 5.76 -8.35 -15.76
CA PRO A 140 5.04 -9.61 -15.91
C PRO A 140 5.75 -10.81 -15.25
N ASN A 141 7.09 -10.83 -15.25
CA ASN A 141 7.86 -11.91 -14.63
C ASN A 141 7.79 -11.86 -13.10
N VAL A 142 7.71 -10.66 -12.52
CA VAL A 142 7.51 -10.46 -11.08
C VAL A 142 6.05 -10.70 -10.70
N ALA A 143 5.10 -10.21 -11.50
CA ALA A 143 3.68 -10.38 -11.26
C ALA A 143 3.22 -11.85 -11.29
N SER A 144 3.82 -12.69 -12.16
CA SER A 144 3.49 -14.11 -12.25
C SER A 144 3.80 -14.88 -10.96
N VAL A 145 4.81 -14.47 -10.19
CA VAL A 145 5.15 -15.09 -8.89
C VAL A 145 4.13 -14.73 -7.82
N LEU A 146 3.61 -13.49 -7.82
CA LEU A 146 2.60 -13.02 -6.87
C LEU A 146 1.23 -13.69 -7.07
N GLY A 147 0.91 -14.12 -8.31
CA GLY A 147 -0.37 -14.72 -8.69
C GLY A 147 -0.59 -16.16 -8.18
N ASN A 148 0.35 -16.74 -7.42
CA ASN A 148 0.29 -18.13 -6.98
C ASN A 148 -0.62 -18.41 -5.78
N ARG A 149 -1.36 -17.42 -5.30
CA ARG A 149 -2.33 -17.58 -4.20
C ARG A 149 -3.73 -17.83 -4.74
N ASN A 150 -4.40 -18.87 -4.25
CA ASN A 150 -5.80 -19.11 -4.54
C ASN A 150 -6.68 -18.12 -3.75
N THR A 151 -6.92 -16.93 -4.32
CA THR A 151 -7.68 -15.87 -3.68
C THR A 151 -9.14 -16.24 -3.43
N THR A 152 -9.71 -17.19 -4.19
CA THR A 152 -11.08 -17.67 -3.96
C THR A 152 -11.19 -18.50 -2.68
N GLN A 153 -10.19 -19.33 -2.38
CA GLN A 153 -10.16 -20.13 -1.14
C GLN A 153 -9.76 -19.33 0.09
N LEU A 154 -9.10 -18.18 -0.12
CA LEU A 154 -8.65 -17.30 0.95
C LEU A 154 -9.68 -16.25 1.37
N GLN A 155 -10.72 -16.05 0.55
CA GLN A 155 -11.85 -15.21 0.93
C GLN A 155 -12.58 -15.83 2.13
N SER A 156 -12.51 -15.16 3.28
CA SER A 156 -13.12 -15.62 4.53
C SER A 156 -12.50 -16.91 5.10
N ALA A 157 -11.23 -17.19 4.79
CA ALA A 157 -10.52 -18.29 5.44
C ALA A 157 -10.32 -18.03 6.94
N SER A 158 -10.23 -19.11 7.72
CA SER A 158 -9.81 -19.02 9.11
C SER A 158 -8.30 -18.97 9.21
N GLY A 159 -7.76 -18.02 9.97
CA GLY A 159 -6.34 -17.93 10.22
C GLY A 159 -5.89 -16.52 10.56
N PHE A 160 -4.67 -16.16 10.16
CA PHE A 160 -4.15 -14.82 10.32
C PHE A 160 -3.40 -14.33 9.09
N CYS A 161 -3.38 -13.03 8.89
CA CYS A 161 -2.58 -12.37 7.88
C CYS A 161 -1.96 -11.07 8.42
N ALA A 162 -0.77 -10.77 7.92
CA ALA A 162 -0.03 -9.58 8.28
C ALA A 162 0.67 -9.05 7.03
N GLY A 163 0.76 -7.74 6.89
CA GLY A 163 1.48 -7.17 5.77
C GLY A 163 1.78 -5.71 5.98
N SER A 164 2.83 -5.26 5.29
CA SER A 164 3.24 -3.88 5.29
C SER A 164 3.90 -3.55 3.96
N LYS A 165 3.80 -2.29 3.54
CA LYS A 165 4.59 -1.78 2.44
C LYS A 165 5.09 -0.38 2.74
N ILE A 166 6.21 -0.03 2.11
CA ILE A 166 6.82 1.29 2.11
C ILE A 166 6.85 1.72 0.65
N THR A 167 6.28 2.87 0.36
CA THR A 167 6.29 3.49 -0.96
C THR A 167 6.87 4.89 -0.84
N SER A 168 7.87 5.21 -1.65
CA SER A 168 8.54 6.51 -1.64
C SER A 168 8.80 6.97 -3.06
N SER A 169 8.60 8.26 -3.32
CA SER A 169 8.92 8.90 -4.58
C SER A 169 9.62 10.23 -4.34
N LEU A 170 10.66 10.48 -5.13
CA LEU A 170 11.42 11.72 -5.15
C LEU A 170 11.49 12.21 -6.59
N SER A 171 11.13 13.46 -6.81
CA SER A 171 11.32 14.14 -8.08
C SER A 171 11.97 15.49 -7.86
N ARG A 172 12.99 15.82 -8.65
CA ARG A 172 13.65 17.12 -8.63
C ARG A 172 13.83 17.61 -10.05
N SER A 173 13.56 18.88 -10.25
CA SER A 173 13.75 19.53 -11.54
C SER A 173 14.58 20.80 -11.36
N PHE A 174 15.51 21.03 -12.27
CA PHE A 174 16.20 22.31 -12.40
C PHE A 174 16.19 22.71 -13.88
N GLY A 175 16.22 24.00 -14.19
CA GLY A 175 16.15 24.43 -15.58
C GLY A 175 16.71 25.81 -15.82
N PHE A 176 16.95 26.08 -17.09
CA PHE A 176 17.30 27.36 -17.67
C PHE A 176 16.15 27.82 -18.58
N SER A 177 16.25 29.03 -19.14
CA SER A 177 15.16 29.63 -19.95
C SER A 177 14.71 28.81 -21.17
N PHE A 178 15.50 27.82 -21.61
CA PHE A 178 15.24 27.02 -22.82
C PHE A 178 15.20 25.50 -22.58
N PHE A 179 15.54 25.01 -21.37
CA PHE A 179 15.42 23.59 -21.02
C PHE A 179 15.31 23.34 -19.53
N ASN A 180 14.81 22.16 -19.17
CA ASN A 180 14.65 21.67 -17.81
C ASN A 180 15.12 20.22 -17.73
N VAL A 181 15.91 19.91 -16.71
CA VAL A 181 16.37 18.57 -16.34
C VAL A 181 15.50 18.07 -15.20
N ASN A 182 14.86 16.93 -15.41
CA ASN A 182 13.94 16.29 -14.46
C ASN A 182 14.57 14.97 -14.01
N GLY A 183 14.89 14.85 -12.74
CA GLY A 183 15.27 13.59 -12.10
C GLY A 183 14.10 13.02 -11.31
N SER A 184 13.88 11.71 -11.42
CA SER A 184 12.91 10.97 -10.63
C SER A 184 13.51 9.69 -10.05
N PHE A 185 13.04 9.31 -8.87
CA PHE A 185 13.37 8.07 -8.21
C PHE A 185 12.16 7.57 -7.41
N ASN A 186 11.81 6.31 -7.58
CA ASN A 186 10.74 5.62 -6.86
C ASN A 186 11.32 4.38 -6.18
N PHE A 187 10.84 4.10 -4.97
CA PHE A 187 11.21 2.95 -4.16
C PHE A 187 9.96 2.35 -3.53
N ASP A 188 9.76 1.06 -3.76
CA ASP A 188 8.70 0.24 -3.19
C ASP A 188 9.33 -0.99 -2.51
N LEU A 189 8.91 -1.28 -1.28
CA LEU A 189 9.27 -2.50 -0.55
C LEU A 189 8.03 -2.97 0.19
N GLY A 190 7.74 -4.25 0.19
CA GLY A 190 6.64 -4.76 0.99
C GLY A 190 6.68 -6.26 1.19
N PHE A 191 5.85 -6.70 2.13
CA PHE A 191 5.60 -8.11 2.38
C PHE A 191 4.14 -8.31 2.76
N ASP A 192 3.68 -9.52 2.53
CA ASP A 192 2.37 -10.01 2.93
C ASP A 192 2.51 -11.49 3.31
N MET A 193 2.19 -11.81 4.56
CA MET A 193 2.23 -13.14 5.11
C MET A 193 0.83 -13.56 5.55
N MET A 194 0.52 -14.82 5.36
CA MET A 194 -0.75 -15.41 5.72
C MET A 194 -0.53 -16.82 6.22
N MET A 195 -1.28 -17.23 7.23
CA MET A 195 -1.44 -18.62 7.60
C MET A 195 -2.93 -18.91 7.66
N ALA A 196 -3.39 -19.78 6.78
CA ALA A 196 -4.80 -20.12 6.64
C ALA A 196 -5.03 -21.60 6.91
N ASN A 197 -6.17 -21.91 7.53
CA ASN A 197 -6.65 -23.26 7.73
C ASN A 197 -7.58 -23.65 6.59
N TYR A 198 -7.16 -24.64 5.81
CA TYR A 198 -7.92 -25.19 4.69
C TYR A 198 -8.75 -26.43 5.07
N GLY A 199 -8.72 -26.85 6.34
CA GLY A 199 -9.40 -28.03 6.87
C GLY A 199 -8.49 -29.24 7.01
N GLU A 200 -8.83 -30.16 7.91
CA GLU A 200 -7.97 -31.31 8.30
C GLU A 200 -7.70 -32.31 7.17
N ASN A 201 -8.55 -32.31 6.14
CA ASN A 201 -8.44 -33.16 4.96
C ASN A 201 -7.96 -32.37 3.73
N ALA A 202 -7.51 -31.14 3.93
CA ALA A 202 -6.93 -30.36 2.84
C ALA A 202 -5.69 -31.06 2.29
N HIS A 203 -5.67 -31.21 0.97
CA HIS A 203 -4.61 -31.86 0.23
C HIS A 203 -4.29 -31.03 -1.02
N CYS A 204 -3.17 -31.34 -1.67
CA CYS A 204 -2.83 -30.68 -2.92
C CYS A 204 -3.69 -31.23 -4.05
N GLN A 205 -4.20 -30.36 -4.92
CA GLN A 205 -4.92 -30.80 -6.11
C GLN A 205 -4.09 -31.86 -6.90
N GLY A 206 -4.66 -33.03 -7.12
CA GLY A 206 -3.98 -34.15 -7.79
C GLY A 206 -3.11 -35.03 -6.89
N SER A 207 -3.16 -34.87 -5.56
CA SER A 207 -2.44 -35.68 -4.59
C SER A 207 -3.27 -35.88 -3.32
N ASP A 208 -3.28 -37.08 -2.73
CA ASP A 208 -3.92 -37.32 -1.43
C ASP A 208 -3.03 -36.89 -0.25
N GLU A 209 -1.87 -36.27 -0.51
CA GLU A 209 -1.00 -35.78 0.53
C GLU A 209 -1.61 -34.58 1.24
N LYS A 210 -1.87 -34.75 2.54
CA LYS A 210 -2.32 -33.67 3.42
C LYS A 210 -1.35 -32.50 3.44
N ILE A 211 -1.89 -31.30 3.40
CA ILE A 211 -1.11 -30.06 3.49
C ILE A 211 -0.92 -29.61 4.93
N GLY A 212 0.18 -28.90 5.13
CA GLY A 212 0.44 -28.08 6.30
C GLY A 212 0.53 -28.87 7.59
N MET A 213 0.21 -28.20 8.68
CA MET A 213 0.01 -28.81 10.00
C MET A 213 -1.49 -28.97 10.21
N ASN A 214 -2.06 -30.14 9.85
CA ASN A 214 -3.50 -30.39 9.91
C ASN A 214 -4.33 -29.36 9.13
N GLY A 215 -3.96 -29.08 7.87
CA GLY A 215 -4.66 -28.12 7.01
C GLY A 215 -4.19 -26.67 7.15
N TRP A 216 -3.35 -26.37 8.14
CA TRP A 216 -2.76 -25.03 8.29
C TRP A 216 -1.55 -24.85 7.38
N LEU A 217 -1.70 -23.99 6.37
CA LEU A 217 -0.65 -23.66 5.41
C LEU A 217 -0.28 -22.17 5.52
N ALA A 218 1.01 -21.89 5.59
CA ALA A 218 1.55 -20.55 5.55
C ALA A 218 1.97 -20.19 4.12
N GLU A 219 1.60 -18.99 3.68
CA GLU A 219 1.97 -18.43 2.39
C GLU A 219 2.44 -16.98 2.57
N GLY A 220 3.50 -16.59 1.87
CA GLY A 220 4.14 -15.28 2.04
C GLY A 220 4.66 -14.75 0.73
N ASN A 221 4.55 -13.44 0.50
CA ASN A 221 5.26 -12.75 -0.57
C ASN A 221 6.09 -11.62 0.04
N MET A 222 7.24 -11.37 -0.54
CA MET A 222 8.08 -10.20 -0.30
C MET A 222 8.47 -9.64 -1.66
N TYR A 223 8.37 -8.32 -1.83
CA TYR A 223 8.62 -7.67 -3.10
C TYR A 223 9.35 -6.33 -2.92
N LEU A 224 10.14 -5.97 -3.93
CA LEU A 224 10.88 -4.71 -3.99
C LEU A 224 10.89 -4.18 -5.43
N ALA A 225 10.69 -2.88 -5.60
CA ALA A 225 10.92 -2.19 -6.87
C ALA A 225 11.65 -0.88 -6.64
N MET A 226 12.54 -0.56 -7.57
CA MET A 226 13.23 0.72 -7.63
C MET A 226 13.24 1.19 -9.07
N ASN A 227 12.81 2.43 -9.32
CA ASN A 227 12.79 2.99 -10.67
C ASN A 227 13.33 4.42 -10.62
N GLY A 228 14.39 4.69 -11.38
CA GLY A 228 15.01 6.00 -11.46
C GLY A 228 15.21 6.45 -12.90
N GLY A 229 15.18 7.76 -13.12
CA GLY A 229 15.48 8.31 -14.43
C GLY A 229 15.79 9.80 -14.43
N VAL A 230 16.41 10.24 -15.53
CA VAL A 230 16.72 11.63 -15.82
C VAL A 230 16.25 11.94 -17.25
N THR A 231 15.38 12.94 -17.37
CA THR A 231 14.86 13.41 -18.65
C THR A 231 15.16 14.90 -18.82
N ILE A 232 15.64 15.29 -20.00
CA ILE A 232 15.81 16.70 -20.37
C ILE A 232 14.67 17.08 -21.31
N ASN A 233 13.88 18.07 -20.91
CA ASN A 233 12.79 18.64 -21.70
C ASN A 233 13.10 20.10 -21.99
N GLY A 234 13.05 20.53 -23.24
CA GLY A 234 13.29 21.92 -23.58
C GLY A 234 12.40 22.41 -24.70
N ASN A 235 12.24 23.72 -24.74
CA ASN A 235 11.52 24.40 -25.81
C ASN A 235 12.43 25.50 -26.32
N PHE A 236 12.65 25.54 -27.62
CA PHE A 236 13.30 26.66 -28.27
C PHE A 236 12.25 27.49 -28.99
N LYS A 237 12.43 28.82 -28.90
CA LYS A 237 11.65 29.80 -29.62
C LYS A 237 12.63 30.66 -30.41
N PHE A 238 12.56 30.57 -31.74
CA PHE A 238 13.25 31.52 -32.59
C PHE A 238 12.27 32.65 -32.96
N THR A 239 12.40 33.83 -32.34
CA THR A 239 11.61 35.00 -32.73
C THR A 239 12.15 35.57 -34.04
N SER A 240 11.34 35.58 -35.10
CA SER A 240 11.67 36.31 -36.31
C SER A 240 11.39 37.80 -36.11
N ASN A 241 12.41 38.64 -36.11
CA ASN A 241 12.26 40.10 -36.16
C ASN A 241 12.02 40.53 -37.62
N CYS A 242 10.77 40.52 -38.09
CA CYS A 242 10.44 41.04 -39.43
C CYS A 242 10.13 42.54 -39.33
N PRO A 243 10.95 43.43 -39.91
CA PRO A 243 10.67 44.87 -39.93
C PRO A 243 9.30 45.14 -40.58
N SER A 244 8.54 46.10 -40.08
CA SER A 244 7.20 46.43 -40.57
C SER A 244 7.17 46.75 -42.08
N SER A 245 8.28 47.21 -42.65
CA SER A 245 8.44 47.52 -44.08
C SER A 245 8.52 46.28 -44.99
N LEU A 246 8.72 45.08 -44.44
CA LEU A 246 8.90 43.82 -45.19
C LEU A 246 7.82 42.77 -44.89
N GLN A 247 6.86 43.09 -44.02
CA GLN A 247 5.70 42.24 -43.72
C GLN A 247 4.70 42.29 -44.87
N THR A 248 4.35 41.15 -45.46
CA THR A 248 3.28 41.10 -46.48
C THR A 248 1.96 40.64 -45.87
N HIS A 249 0.86 41.24 -46.30
CA HIS A 249 -0.50 40.98 -45.82
C HIS A 249 -1.13 39.66 -46.32
N LEU A 250 -0.33 38.73 -46.88
CA LEU A 250 -0.85 37.45 -47.37
C LEU A 250 -1.03 36.45 -46.23
N ALA A 251 -2.11 35.65 -46.29
CA ALA A 251 -2.41 34.61 -45.32
C ALA A 251 -1.35 33.50 -45.35
N CYS A 252 -0.33 33.65 -44.52
CA CYS A 252 0.66 32.63 -44.30
C CYS A 252 0.03 31.44 -43.55
N GLY A 253 0.22 30.21 -44.06
CA GLY A 253 -0.22 28.99 -43.39
C GLY A 253 0.44 28.81 -42.01
N PRO A 254 -0.02 27.86 -41.18
CA PRO A 254 0.27 27.78 -39.73
C PRO A 254 1.75 27.60 -39.31
N LYS A 255 2.70 27.57 -40.25
CA LYS A 255 4.15 27.43 -40.02
C LYS A 255 5.04 28.39 -40.83
N HIS A 256 4.47 29.44 -41.43
CA HIS A 256 5.24 30.43 -42.20
C HIS A 256 4.92 31.86 -41.72
N CYS A 257 5.88 32.79 -41.76
CA CYS A 257 5.58 34.22 -41.82
C CYS A 257 6.03 34.77 -43.17
N CYS A 258 5.37 35.85 -43.54
CA CYS A 258 5.35 36.43 -44.86
C CYS A 258 6.31 37.62 -44.87
N CYS A 259 7.62 37.34 -44.94
CA CYS A 259 8.67 38.37 -45.10
C CYS A 259 9.27 38.28 -46.51
N ILE A 260 9.26 39.39 -47.27
CA ILE A 260 9.82 39.42 -48.63
C ILE A 260 11.32 39.13 -48.60
N GLY A 261 11.76 38.16 -49.41
CA GLY A 261 13.18 37.87 -49.66
C GLY A 261 13.90 37.03 -48.60
N VAL A 262 13.19 36.49 -47.60
CA VAL A 262 13.78 35.64 -46.56
C VAL A 262 13.17 34.24 -46.61
N THR A 263 13.98 33.23 -46.92
CA THR A 263 13.60 31.81 -46.93
C THR A 263 13.95 31.12 -45.60
N ILE A 264 13.73 31.81 -44.47
CA ILE A 264 14.03 31.24 -43.14
C ILE A 264 12.70 31.05 -42.39
N PRO A 265 12.44 29.85 -41.82
CA PRO A 265 11.20 29.56 -41.13
C PRO A 265 10.96 30.52 -39.97
N CYS A 266 9.74 31.04 -39.91
CA CYS A 266 9.32 31.98 -38.90
C CYS A 266 8.76 31.21 -37.70
N LEU A 267 9.08 31.69 -36.49
CA LEU A 267 8.63 31.15 -35.20
C LEU A 267 8.60 29.61 -35.16
N ILE A 268 9.78 28.98 -35.22
CA ILE A 268 9.89 27.56 -34.86
C ILE A 268 9.76 27.48 -33.35
N ASN A 269 8.54 27.20 -32.88
CA ASN A 269 8.33 26.61 -31.56
C ASN A 269 8.60 25.12 -31.70
N GLY A 270 9.80 24.70 -31.31
CA GLY A 270 10.16 23.29 -31.25
C GLY A 270 10.39 22.88 -29.80
N GLY A 271 9.80 21.75 -29.42
CA GLY A 271 10.12 21.07 -28.18
C GLY A 271 11.10 19.94 -28.44
N PHE A 272 11.97 19.66 -27.47
CA PHE A 272 12.74 18.44 -27.43
C PHE A 272 12.55 17.75 -26.08
N SER A 273 12.56 16.43 -26.08
CA SER A 273 12.56 15.59 -24.88
C SER A 273 13.55 14.46 -25.12
N TYR A 274 14.54 14.34 -24.23
CA TYR A 274 15.57 13.31 -24.28
C TYR A 274 15.61 12.56 -22.96
N ASN A 275 15.45 11.24 -23.00
CA ASN A 275 15.77 10.39 -21.86
C ASN A 275 17.30 10.24 -21.79
N VAL A 276 17.93 10.80 -20.75
CA VAL A 276 19.38 10.69 -20.55
C VAL A 276 19.69 9.30 -20.02
N PHE A 277 18.92 8.87 -19.03
CA PHE A 277 19.07 7.59 -18.36
C PHE A 277 17.74 7.22 -17.70
N SER A 278 17.32 5.96 -17.84
CA SER A 278 16.32 5.37 -16.96
C SER A 278 16.73 3.94 -16.61
N ALA A 279 16.58 3.56 -15.35
CA ALA A 279 16.78 2.19 -14.92
C ALA A 279 15.71 1.79 -13.91
N GLY A 280 15.32 0.52 -13.98
CA GLY A 280 14.38 -0.10 -13.06
C GLY A 280 14.88 -1.46 -12.62
N VAL A 281 14.53 -1.82 -11.40
CA VAL A 281 14.62 -3.19 -10.88
C VAL A 281 13.33 -3.52 -10.16
N ALA A 282 12.82 -4.72 -10.38
CA ALA A 282 11.71 -5.27 -9.63
C ALA A 282 12.05 -6.71 -9.25
N ALA A 283 11.80 -7.08 -7.99
CA ALA A 283 12.09 -8.40 -7.46
C ALA A 283 10.95 -8.87 -6.56
N VAL A 284 10.74 -10.18 -6.53
CA VAL A 284 9.76 -10.84 -5.67
C VAL A 284 10.28 -12.19 -5.23
N VAL A 285 9.91 -12.57 -4.01
CA VAL A 285 10.00 -13.94 -3.51
C VAL A 285 8.65 -14.32 -2.92
N SER A 286 8.14 -15.48 -3.30
CA SER A 286 6.96 -16.12 -2.72
C SER A 286 7.38 -17.42 -2.07
N ALA A 287 6.77 -17.73 -0.92
CA ALA A 287 7.03 -18.94 -0.16
C ALA A 287 5.71 -19.58 0.31
N LYS A 288 5.65 -20.92 0.29
CA LYS A 288 4.61 -21.72 0.93
C LYS A 288 5.24 -22.79 1.81
N GLY A 289 4.63 -23.09 2.94
CA GLY A 289 5.11 -24.11 3.87
C GLY A 289 4.20 -24.31 5.07
N PRO A 290 4.52 -25.22 6.00
CA PRO A 290 5.71 -26.08 6.02
C PRO A 290 5.62 -27.32 5.10
N LYS A 291 4.41 -27.77 4.72
CA LYS A 291 4.20 -28.88 3.80
C LYS A 291 3.09 -28.54 2.78
N PRO A 292 3.29 -28.66 1.47
CA PRO A 292 4.60 -28.77 0.83
C PRO A 292 5.40 -27.49 1.03
N LEU A 293 6.72 -27.63 0.98
CA LEU A 293 7.63 -26.49 0.93
C LEU A 293 7.74 -26.03 -0.53
N TYR A 294 7.51 -24.75 -0.78
CA TYR A 294 7.64 -24.14 -2.09
C TYR A 294 8.25 -22.75 -1.98
N PHE A 295 9.17 -22.43 -2.87
CA PHE A 295 9.72 -21.10 -3.04
C PHE A 295 9.74 -20.76 -4.52
N ALA A 296 9.38 -19.54 -4.85
CA ALA A 296 9.60 -18.99 -6.18
C ALA A 296 10.05 -17.55 -6.07
N GLY A 297 10.83 -17.10 -7.02
CA GLY A 297 11.21 -15.71 -7.09
C GLY A 297 11.51 -15.30 -8.51
N ALA A 298 11.43 -14.00 -8.74
CA ALA A 298 11.79 -13.40 -10.01
C ALA A 298 12.45 -12.06 -9.75
N VAL A 299 13.42 -11.72 -10.58
CA VAL A 299 14.03 -10.40 -10.67
C VAL A 299 14.03 -9.96 -12.12
N ASN A 300 13.60 -8.72 -12.35
CA ASN A 300 13.74 -8.02 -13.60
C ASN A 300 14.57 -6.77 -13.37
N CYS A 301 15.52 -6.52 -14.27
CA CYS A 301 16.22 -5.26 -14.37
C CYS A 301 16.08 -4.73 -15.80
N ASN A 302 15.85 -3.43 -15.95
CA ASN A 302 15.85 -2.76 -17.24
C ASN A 302 16.65 -1.47 -17.16
N TYR A 303 17.31 -1.10 -18.24
CA TYR A 303 17.95 0.20 -18.38
C TYR A 303 17.86 0.74 -19.80
N ASN A 304 17.89 2.06 -19.93
CA ASN A 304 17.95 2.80 -21.17
C ASN A 304 18.87 4.01 -20.95
N ILE A 305 19.84 4.20 -21.83
CA ILE A 305 20.77 5.32 -21.87
C ILE A 305 20.64 5.99 -23.24
N PHE A 306 20.26 7.28 -23.24
CA PHE A 306 20.10 8.11 -24.43
C PHE A 306 19.23 7.53 -25.55
N ASP A 307 18.28 6.65 -25.22
CA ASP A 307 17.44 5.91 -26.19
C ASP A 307 18.23 5.11 -27.23
N LYS A 308 19.53 4.87 -26.95
CA LYS A 308 20.48 4.21 -27.86
C LYS A 308 21.00 2.90 -27.29
N ILE A 309 21.20 2.85 -25.98
CA ILE A 309 21.70 1.66 -25.29
C ILE A 309 20.61 1.23 -24.33
N ASN A 310 19.97 0.11 -24.62
CA ASN A 310 18.98 -0.48 -23.74
C ASN A 310 19.37 -1.92 -23.40
N GLY A 311 18.86 -2.40 -22.27
CA GLY A 311 19.05 -3.77 -21.83
C GLY A 311 17.94 -4.19 -20.89
N ASN A 312 17.64 -5.47 -20.92
CA ASN A 312 16.67 -6.11 -20.04
C ASN A 312 17.26 -7.44 -19.57
N PHE A 313 17.30 -7.63 -18.26
CA PHE A 313 17.71 -8.86 -17.61
C PHE A 313 16.52 -9.42 -16.83
N ASN A 314 16.26 -10.71 -17.03
CA ASN A 314 15.24 -11.44 -16.32
C ASN A 314 15.85 -12.71 -15.75
N TYR A 315 15.55 -12.99 -14.50
CA TYR A 315 15.86 -14.26 -13.88
C TYR A 315 14.73 -14.66 -12.95
N ASP A 316 14.24 -15.87 -13.12
CA ASP A 316 13.27 -16.50 -12.24
C ASP A 316 13.82 -17.83 -11.72
N PHE A 317 13.33 -18.22 -10.56
CA PHE A 317 13.62 -19.51 -9.96
C PHE A 317 12.37 -20.06 -9.28
N SER A 318 12.29 -21.38 -9.21
CA SER A 318 11.31 -22.08 -8.39
C SER A 318 11.95 -23.32 -7.77
N TYR A 319 11.50 -23.68 -6.57
CA TYR A 319 11.97 -24.82 -5.82
C TYR A 319 10.81 -25.43 -5.01
N GLY A 320 10.69 -26.75 -5.03
CA GLY A 320 9.65 -27.48 -4.32
C GLY A 320 8.35 -27.60 -5.12
N THR A 321 7.27 -27.96 -4.42
CA THR A 321 5.99 -28.30 -5.07
C THR A 321 4.97 -27.19 -4.85
N ASN A 322 4.60 -26.47 -5.92
CA ASN A 322 3.52 -25.49 -5.84
C ASN A 322 2.18 -26.21 -5.69
N CYS A 323 1.59 -26.09 -4.51
CA CYS A 323 0.34 -26.72 -4.18
C CYS A 323 -0.81 -25.72 -4.27
N THR A 324 -1.87 -26.15 -4.94
CA THR A 324 -3.19 -25.53 -4.82
C THR A 324 -3.98 -26.37 -3.82
N PRO A 325 -4.22 -25.86 -2.60
CA PRO A 325 -5.03 -26.55 -1.61
C PRO A 325 -6.41 -26.89 -2.16
N VAL A 326 -6.95 -28.05 -1.82
CA VAL A 326 -8.36 -28.41 -2.03
C VAL A 326 -8.83 -29.21 -0.82
N SER A 327 -10.09 -29.02 -0.43
CA SER A 327 -10.74 -29.80 0.63
C SER A 327 -11.95 -30.50 0.02
N ASN A 328 -11.96 -31.83 0.05
CA ASN A 328 -13.14 -32.64 -0.25
C ASN A 328 -14.07 -32.69 0.95
#